data_AF-A0A7Y7DT39-F1
#
_entry.id   AF-A0A7Y7DT39-F1
#
_cell.length_a   1.000
_cell.length_b   1.000
_cell.length_c   1.000
_cell.angle_alpha   90.00
_cell.angle_beta   90.00
_cell.angle_gamma   90.00
#
_symmetry.space_group_name_H-M   'P 1'
#
loop_
_entity.id
_entity.type
_entity.pdbx_description
1 polymer ?
#
loop_
_entity_poly.entity_id
_entity_poly.type
_entity_poly.pdbx_seq_one_letter_code
_entity_poly.pdbx_strand_id
1 'polypeptide(L)' 'MGFKDCSKYERKANSYKEEIDLLDDRINDLMSIPTNPKTNQHIQELRVKRKTLEKKRVEALDAHILCMESNANDYH' A
#
# COMPACT_ATOMS: atom_id res chain seq x y z
N MET A 1 15.94 -28.35 1.46
CA MET A 1 14.85 -27.44 1.87
C MET A 1 15.24 -26.03 1.46
N GLY A 2 14.45 -25.39 0.58
CA GLY A 2 14.70 -24.01 0.16
C GLY A 2 13.77 -23.07 0.92
N PHE A 3 14.33 -22.13 1.68
CA PHE A 3 13.55 -21.04 2.28
C PHE A 3 12.76 -20.31 1.19
N LYS A 4 11.45 -20.11 1.39
CA LYS A 4 10.71 -19.20 0.53
C LYS A 4 11.16 -17.77 0.83
N ASP A 5 11.58 -17.04 -0.20
CA ASP A 5 11.88 -15.61 -0.07
C ASP A 5 10.58 -14.83 0.23
N CYS A 6 10.33 -14.58 1.51
CA CYS A 6 9.19 -13.79 1.97
C CYS A 6 9.44 -12.28 1.89
N SER A 7 10.70 -11.85 1.68
CA SER A 7 11.06 -10.42 1.57
C SER A 7 10.40 -9.74 0.37
N LYS A 8 10.01 -10.51 -0.66
CA LYS A 8 9.29 -9.99 -1.82
C LYS A 8 7.94 -9.36 -1.44
N TYR A 9 7.27 -9.90 -0.42
CA TYR A 9 5.98 -9.40 0.04
C TYR A 9 6.15 -8.12 0.87
N GLU A 10 7.18 -8.06 1.71
CA GLU A 10 7.58 -6.86 2.45
C GLU A 10 7.97 -5.72 1.49
N ARG A 11 8.83 -6.00 0.50
CA ARG A 11 9.20 -5.02 -0.54
C ARG A 11 7.98 -4.49 -1.28
N LYS A 12 7.03 -5.36 -1.60
CA LYS A 12 5.77 -4.98 -2.24
C LYS A 12 4.89 -4.10 -1.34
N ALA A 13 4.79 -4.44 -0.05
CA ALA A 13 4.06 -3.62 0.93
C ALA A 13 4.71 -2.23 1.12
N ASN A 14 6.04 -2.15 1.11
CA ASN A 14 6.78 -0.88 1.19
C ASN A 14 6.58 -0.03 -0.05
N SER A 15 6.61 -0.61 -1.24
CA SER A 15 6.32 0.12 -2.49
C SER A 15 4.90 0.71 -2.49
N TYR A 16 3.90 -0.02 -1.98
CA TYR A 16 2.55 0.54 -1.83
C TYR A 16 2.48 1.65 -0.78
N LYS A 17 3.27 1.55 0.30
CA LYS A 17 3.36 2.61 1.31
C LYS A 17 3.90 3.90 0.69
N GLU A 18 4.98 3.82 -0.06
CA GLU A 18 5.57 4.97 -0.76
C GLU A 18 4.56 5.62 -1.72
N GLU A 19 3.80 4.81 -2.47
CA GLU A 19 2.76 5.35 -3.37
C GLU A 19 1.60 6.00 -2.60
N ILE A 20 1.22 5.47 -1.43
CA ILE A 20 0.21 6.08 -0.55
C ILE A 20 0.71 7.42 -0.01
N ASP A 21 1.95 7.49 0.47
CA ASP A 21 2.54 8.71 1.01
C ASP A 21 2.57 9.82 -0.05
N LEU A 22 2.96 9.49 -1.28
CA LEU A 22 2.92 10.43 -2.43
C LEU A 22 1.51 10.90 -2.78
N LEU A 23 0.50 10.02 -2.64
CA LEU A 23 -0.90 10.42 -2.86
C LEU A 23 -1.40 11.34 -1.76
N ASP A 24 -1.02 11.08 -0.51
CA ASP A 24 -1.40 11.90 0.63
C ASP A 24 -0.80 13.32 0.53
N ASP A 25 0.49 13.42 0.15
CA ASP A 25 1.13 14.71 -0.15
C ASP A 25 0.37 15.47 -1.25
N ARG A 26 0.04 14.79 -2.35
CA ARG A 26 -0.68 15.41 -3.45
C ARG A 26 -2.11 15.82 -3.08
N ILE A 27 -2.80 15.06 -2.23
CA ILE A 27 -4.11 15.44 -1.70
C ILE A 27 -3.98 16.68 -0.83
N ASN A 28 -2.97 16.75 0.03
CA ASN A 28 -2.72 17.90 0.91
C ASN A 28 -2.41 19.17 0.12
N ASP A 29 -1.61 19.06 -0.94
CA ASP A 29 -1.31 20.17 -1.85
C ASP A 29 -2.60 20.71 -2.51
N LEU A 30 -3.45 19.80 -3.00
CA LEU A 30 -4.71 20.17 -3.66
C LEU A 30 -5.75 20.75 -2.69
N MET A 31 -5.75 20.33 -1.42
CA MET A 31 -6.61 20.91 -0.39
C MET A 31 -6.18 22.32 0.02
N SER A 32 -4.92 22.70 -0.24
CA SER A 32 -4.39 24.04 0.07
C SER A 32 -4.72 25.09 -0.99
N ILE A 33 -5.33 24.70 -2.12
CA ILE A 33 -5.68 25.57 -3.25
C ILE A 33 -7.18 25.92 -3.18
N PRO A 34 -7.61 27.13 -3.60
CA PRO A 34 -9.03 27.50 -3.71
C PRO A 34 -9.81 26.43 -4.46
N THR A 35 -10.78 25.83 -3.76
CA THR A 35 -11.40 24.60 -4.20
C THR A 35 -12.42 24.88 -5.28
N ASN A 36 -12.17 24.39 -6.49
CA ASN A 36 -13.16 24.35 -7.56
C ASN A 36 -13.75 22.92 -7.70
N PRO A 37 -14.91 22.75 -8.36
CA PRO A 37 -15.54 21.42 -8.49
C PRO A 37 -14.65 20.36 -9.11
N LYS A 38 -13.76 20.73 -10.06
CA LYS A 38 -12.82 19.81 -10.69
C LYS A 38 -11.71 19.37 -9.72
N THR A 39 -11.17 20.29 -8.93
CA THR A 39 -10.19 19.98 -7.86
C THR A 39 -10.81 19.03 -6.84
N ASN A 40 -12.06 19.25 -6.44
CA ASN A 40 -12.78 18.34 -5.54
C ASN A 40 -12.96 16.94 -6.12
N GLN A 41 -13.36 16.84 -7.39
CA GLN A 41 -13.47 15.56 -8.06
C GLN A 41 -12.10 14.84 -8.12
N HIS A 42 -11.04 15.56 -8.45
CA HIS A 42 -9.69 15.00 -8.49
C HIS A 42 -9.22 14.51 -7.11
N ILE A 43 -9.48 15.28 -6.04
CA ILE A 43 -9.18 14.85 -4.66
C ILE A 43 -9.93 13.55 -4.31
N GLN A 44 -11.20 13.42 -4.71
CA GLN A 44 -11.96 12.19 -4.46
C GLN A 44 -11.37 10.99 -5.22
N GLU A 45 -10.97 11.18 -6.48
CA GLU A 45 -10.29 10.14 -7.26
C GLU A 45 -8.98 9.69 -6.59
N LEU A 46 -8.16 10.63 -6.13
CA LEU A 46 -6.92 10.33 -5.39
C LEU A 46 -7.21 9.58 -4.09
N ARG A 47 -8.25 9.96 -3.34
CA ARG A 47 -8.69 9.25 -2.11
C ARG A 47 -9.12 7.81 -2.39
N VAL A 48 -9.83 7.57 -3.50
CA VAL A 48 -10.22 6.21 -3.92
C VAL A 48 -8.98 5.38 -4.28
N LYS A 49 -8.02 5.97 -5.01
CA LYS A 49 -6.76 5.31 -5.35
C LYS A 49 -5.95 4.97 -4.09
N ARG A 50 -5.85 5.90 -3.14
CA ARG A 50 -5.20 5.69 -1.83
C ARG A 50 -5.80 4.50 -1.08
N LYS A 51 -7.12 4.45 -0.92
CA LYS A 51 -7.81 3.31 -0.27
C LYS A 51 -7.53 1.98 -0.96
N THR A 52 -7.44 1.99 -2.29
CA THR A 52 -7.14 0.78 -3.08
C THR A 52 -5.72 0.29 -2.80
N LEU A 53 -4.74 1.20 -2.74
CA LEU A 53 -3.36 0.86 -2.41
C LEU A 53 -3.21 0.40 -0.97
N GLU A 54 -3.94 1.02 -0.04
CA GLU A 54 -3.96 0.63 1.37
C GLU A 54 -4.44 -0.83 1.53
N LYS A 55 -5.51 -1.20 0.82
CA LYS A 55 -5.97 -2.60 0.76
C LYS A 55 -4.89 -3.53 0.20
N LYS A 56 -4.25 -3.18 -0.93
CA LYS A 56 -3.19 -3.98 -1.54
C LYS A 56 -1.95 -4.12 -0.63
N ARG A 57 -1.66 -3.11 0.18
CA ARG A 57 -0.59 -3.13 1.17
C ARG A 57 -0.91 -4.12 2.28
N VAL A 58 -2.12 -4.11 2.81
CA VAL A 58 -2.57 -5.10 3.82
C VAL A 58 -2.48 -6.51 3.24
N GLU A 59 -2.99 -6.75 2.03
CA GLU A 59 -2.91 -8.05 1.36
C GLU A 59 -1.45 -8.53 1.16
N ALA A 60 -0.52 -7.61 0.89
CA ALA A 60 0.90 -7.94 0.78
C ALA A 60 1.53 -8.29 2.14
N LEU A 61 1.13 -7.60 3.22
CA LEU A 61 1.57 -7.91 4.58
C LEU A 61 1.02 -9.25 5.06
N ASP A 62 -0.25 -9.55 4.80
CA ASP A 62 -0.86 -10.85 5.12
C ASP A 62 -0.12 -11.98 4.38
N ALA A 63 0.20 -11.78 3.10
CA ALA A 63 1.00 -12.75 2.34
C ALA A 63 2.42 -12.90 2.88
N HIS A 64 3.03 -11.84 3.43
CA HIS A 64 4.31 -11.92 4.11
C HIS A 64 4.22 -12.78 5.36
N ILE A 65 3.21 -12.55 6.21
CA ILE A 65 2.98 -13.30 7.45
C ILE A 65 2.78 -14.79 7.13
N LEU A 66 1.88 -15.12 6.20
CA LEU A 66 1.62 -16.52 5.80
C LEU A 66 2.86 -17.22 5.25
N CYS A 67 3.71 -16.49 4.52
CA CYS A 67 4.98 -17.01 4.02
C CYS A 67 5.97 -17.32 5.16
N MET A 68 6.07 -16.41 6.15
CA MET A 68 6.91 -16.60 7.32
C MET A 68 6.43 -17.77 8.19
N GLU A 69 5.12 -17.89 8.42
CA GLU A 69 4.52 -19.02 9.15
C GLU A 69 4.75 -20.37 8.45
N SER A 70 4.61 -20.40 7.12
CA SER A 70 4.92 -21.61 6.33
C SER A 70 6.38 -22.01 6.49
N ASN A 71 7.30 -21.04 6.38
CA ASN A 71 8.73 -21.28 6.57
C ASN A 71 9.05 -21.78 7.99
N ALA A 72 8.32 -21.34 9.02
CA ALA A 72 8.51 -21.78 10.40
C ALA A 72 7.98 -23.20 10.63
N ASN A 73 6.86 -23.58 9.99
CA ASN A 73 6.29 -24.93 10.12
C ASN A 73 7.08 -26.01 9.36
N ASP A 74 7.82 -25.66 8.31
CA ASP A 74 8.72 -26.60 7.60
C ASP A 74 9.95 -27.05 8.45
N TYR A 75 10.11 -26.54 9.68
CA TYR A 75 11.18 -26.90 10.64
C TYR A 75 10.80 -27.98 11.68
N HIS A 76 9.56 -28.45 11.69
CA HIS A 76 9.07 -29.53 12.57
C HIS A 76 8.92 -30.85 11.83
#